data_AF-A0A9L0TJ90-F1
#
_entry.id   AF-A0A9L0TJ90-F1
#
_cell.length_a   1.000
_cell.length_b   1.000
_cell.length_c   1.000
_cell.angle_alpha   90.00
_cell.angle_beta   90.00
_cell.angle_gamma   90.00
#
_symmetry.space_group_name_H-M   'P 1'
#
loop_
_entity.id
_entity.type
_entity.pdbx_description
1 polymer ?
#
loop_
_entity_poly.entity_id
_entity_poly.type
_entity_poly.pdbx_seq_one_letter_code
_entity_poly.pdbx_strand_id
1 'polypeptide(L)' 'MAATVTVEPAGRCLWDEPVRIAVRGLAPGQPVTLRASLRDEKGALFRAHARYRADAT' A
#
# COMPACT_ATOMS: atom_id res chain seq x y z
N MET A 1 1.31 -3.61 -18.90
CA MET A 1 2.34 -3.37 -17.87
C MET A 1 1.78 -3.80 -16.52
N ALA A 2 2.61 -4.32 -15.61
CA ALA A 2 2.19 -4.66 -14.25
C ALA A 2 2.08 -3.38 -13.39
N ALA A 3 1.20 -3.40 -12.38
CA ALA A 3 1.11 -2.30 -11.43
C ALA A 3 2.36 -2.25 -10.53
N THR A 4 2.82 -1.04 -10.22
CA THR A 4 4.00 -0.81 -9.37
C THR A 4 3.59 -0.05 -8.12
N VAL A 5 4.04 -0.52 -6.95
CA VAL A 5 3.84 0.16 -5.66
C VAL A 5 5.13 0.87 -5.27
N THR A 6 5.03 2.15 -4.91
CA THR A 6 6.16 2.94 -4.40
C THR A 6 5.84 3.45 -3.00
N VAL A 7 6.85 3.49 -2.14
CA VAL A 7 6.75 3.95 -0.74
C VAL A 7 7.81 5.02 -0.50
N GLU A 8 7.41 6.13 0.11
CA GLU A 8 8.30 7.24 0.50
C GLU A 8 8.20 7.48 2.01
N PRO A 9 9.32 7.62 2.75
CA PRO A 9 10.71 7.60 2.27
C PRO A 9 11.15 6.23 1.74
N ALA A 10 11.97 6.25 0.68
CA ALA A 10 12.52 5.03 0.09
C ALA A 10 13.68 4.53 0.98
N GLY A 11 13.43 3.49 1.77
CA GLY A 11 14.46 2.85 2.59
C GLY A 11 14.02 2.59 4.03
N ARG A 12 14.89 2.92 4.99
CA ARG A 12 14.59 2.78 6.42
C ARG A 12 13.53 3.81 6.83
N CYS A 13 12.57 3.34 7.59
CA CYS A 13 11.50 4.14 8.20
C CYS A 13 11.27 3.57 9.59
N LEU A 14 11.19 4.45 10.60
CA LEU A 14 10.86 4.03 11.95
C LEU A 14 9.36 3.76 12.09
N TRP A 15 8.98 3.06 13.15
CA TRP A 15 7.59 2.63 13.35
C TRP A 15 6.62 3.82 13.53
N ASP A 16 7.11 4.91 14.12
CA ASP A 16 6.38 6.14 14.40
C ASP A 16 6.45 7.18 13.28
N GLU A 17 7.19 6.90 12.20
CA GLU A 17 7.31 7.79 11.05
C GLU A 17 6.21 7.51 10.01
N PRO A 18 5.55 8.57 9.48
CA PRO A 18 4.55 8.40 8.44
C PRO A 18 5.19 8.01 7.10
N VAL A 19 4.52 7.12 6.35
CA VAL A 19 4.91 6.76 4.98
C VAL A 19 3.82 7.14 3.98
N ARG A 20 4.25 7.54 2.78
CA ARG A 20 3.37 7.75 1.63
C ARG A 20 3.44 6.54 0.71
N ILE A 21 2.28 5.96 0.39
CA ILE A 21 2.16 4.82 -0.53
C ILE A 21 1.46 5.30 -1.81
N ALA A 22 2.02 4.98 -2.97
CA ALA A 22 1.41 5.25 -4.27
C ALA A 22 1.44 3.99 -5.15
N VAL A 23 0.43 3.85 -6.02
CA VAL A 23 0.32 2.75 -6.98
C VAL A 23 0.21 3.33 -8.37
N ARG A 24 1.05 2.86 -9.30
CA ARG A 24 1.06 3.27 -10.71
C ARG A 24 0.77 2.08 -11.62
N GLY A 25 0.39 2.36 -12.86
CA GLY A 25 0.11 1.32 -13.87
C GLY A 25 -1.25 0.64 -13.72
N LEU A 26 -2.18 1.29 -13.02
CA LEU A 26 -3.59 0.91 -13.00
C LEU A 26 -4.33 1.55 -14.17
N ALA A 27 -5.43 0.95 -14.61
CA ALA A 27 -6.31 1.59 -15.58
C ALA A 27 -7.02 2.81 -14.95
N PRO A 28 -7.31 3.87 -15.73
CA PRO A 28 -8.04 5.04 -15.24
C PRO A 28 -9.33 4.65 -14.54
N GLY A 29 -9.53 5.15 -13.31
CA GLY A 29 -10.72 4.87 -12.53
C GLY A 29 -10.86 3.41 -12.08
N GLN A 30 -9.82 2.58 -12.17
CA GLN A 30 -9.87 1.18 -11.76
C GLN A 30 -10.17 1.07 -10.25
N PRO A 31 -11.26 0.39 -9.84
CA PRO A 31 -11.53 0.13 -8.42
C PRO A 31 -10.54 -0.90 -7.89
N VAL A 32 -9.92 -0.60 -6.75
CA VAL A 32 -8.91 -1.45 -6.12
C VAL A 32 -9.12 -1.57 -4.62
N THR A 33 -8.57 -2.63 -4.03
CA THR A 33 -8.50 -2.79 -2.57
C THR A 33 -7.04 -2.86 -2.17
N LEU A 34 -6.61 -1.97 -1.28
CA LEU A 34 -5.30 -2.07 -0.64
C LEU A 34 -5.44 -2.84 0.67
N ARG A 35 -4.49 -3.73 0.94
CA ARG A 35 -4.45 -4.54 2.16
C ARG A 35 -3.07 -4.48 2.80
N ALA A 36 -3.02 -4.04 4.05
CA ALA A 36 -1.86 -4.17 4.91
C ALA A 36 -1.95 -5.47 5.72
N SER A 37 -0.81 -6.12 5.95
CA SER A 37 -0.71 -7.32 6.77
C SER A 37 0.61 -7.33 7.52
N LEU A 38 0.56 -7.60 8.81
CA LEU A 38 1.71 -7.71 9.70
C LEU A 38 1.61 -9.03 10.44
N ARG A 39 2.72 -9.76 10.55
CA ARG A 39 2.87 -10.83 11.54
C ARG A 39 3.79 -10.33 12.64
N ASP A 40 3.37 -10.48 13.88
CA ASP A 40 4.22 -10.19 15.02
C ASP A 40 5.23 -11.33 15.26
N GLU A 41 6.10 -11.15 16.24
CA GLU A 41 7.13 -12.11 16.63
C GLU A 41 6.56 -13.44 17.16
N LYS A 42 5.31 -13.43 17.65
CA LYS A 42 4.59 -14.62 18.10
C LYS A 42 3.82 -15.30 16.97
N GLY A 43 3.90 -14.77 15.75
CA GLY A 43 3.23 -15.28 14.56
C GLY A 43 1.77 -14.86 14.41
N ALA A 44 1.24 -14.02 15.31
CA ALA A 44 -0.12 -13.51 15.23
C ALA A 44 -0.26 -12.53 14.06
N LEU A 45 -1.39 -12.63 13.34
CA LEU A 45 -1.63 -11.91 12.10
C LEU A 45 -2.58 -10.73 12.32
N PHE A 46 -2.11 -9.53 11.98
CA PHE A 46 -2.88 -8.30 11.97
C PHE A 46 -3.12 -7.84 10.53
N ARG A 47 -4.33 -7.38 10.22
CA ARG A 47 -4.71 -6.95 8.87
C ARG A 47 -5.60 -5.72 8.90
N ALA A 48 -5.41 -4.85 7.91
CA ALA A 48 -6.30 -3.75 7.60
C ALA A 48 -6.49 -3.69 6.07
N HIS A 49 -7.66 -3.26 5.62
CA HIS A 49 -7.90 -3.05 4.19
C HIS A 49 -8.84 -1.86 3.95
N ALA A 50 -8.69 -1.23 2.79
CA ALA A 50 -9.54 -0.15 2.34
C ALA A 50 -9.71 -0.18 0.82
N ARG A 51 -10.87 0.35 0.37
CA ARG A 51 -11.24 0.40 -1.05
C ARG A 51 -10.94 1.79 -1.60
N TYR A 52 -10.33 1.83 -2.77
CA TYR A 52 -9.94 3.04 -3.48
C TYR A 52 -10.30 2.92 -4.95
N ARG A 53 -10.16 4.03 -5.66
CA ARG A 53 -10.26 4.08 -7.11
C ARG A 53 -9.02 4.79 -7.64
N ALA A 54 -8.42 4.25 -8.69
CA ALA A 54 -7.33 4.92 -9.39
C ALA A 54 -7.82 6.29 -9.91
N ASP A 55 -6.89 7.22 -10.05
CA ASP A 55 -7.13 8.49 -10.72
C ASP A 55 -7.51 8.27 -12.20
N ALA A 56 -7.99 9.33 -12.83
CA ALA A 56 -8.45 9.29 -14.21
C ALA A 56 -7.33 9.52 -15.24
N THR A 57 -6.09 9.80 -14.80
CA THR A 57 -5.00 10.31 -15.64
C THR A 57 -3.63 9.93 -15.10
#